data_AF-A0A2M8AAS1-F1
#
_entry.id   AF-A0A2M8AAS1-F1
#
_cell.length_a   1.000
_cell.length_b   1.000
_cell.length_c   1.000
_cell.angle_alpha   90.00
_cell.angle_beta   90.00
_cell.angle_gamma   90.00
#
_symmetry.space_group_name_H-M   'P 1'
#
loop_
_entity.id
_entity.type
_entity.pdbx_description
1 polymer ?
#
loop_
_entity_poly.entity_id
_entity_poly.type
_entity_poly.pdbx_seq_one_letter_code
_entity_poly.pdbx_strand_id
1 'polypeptide(L)'
;MRGQLIKASISNTEAYNMFTGKDLGSSMLGYYGEISYDVLSIFKKEAKEKIILFGRYEYYDTHDKVAKGTTKNDSYARTDITFGISYKVSAGAVFKADYQLLDNNGKNNTSAKQINLGVGVWF
;
A
#
# COMPACT_ATOMS: atom_id res chain seq x y z
N MET A 1 -4.93 -5.37 -13.95
CA MET A 1 -5.61 -4.40 -13.07
C MET A 1 -6.20 -5.13 -11.88
N ARG A 2 -5.97 -4.62 -10.67
CA ARG A 2 -6.57 -5.09 -9.42
C ARG A 2 -6.94 -3.88 -8.58
N GLY A 3 -7.90 -4.04 -7.70
CA GLY A 3 -8.21 -3.03 -6.70
C GLY A 3 -8.98 -3.65 -5.54
N GLN A 4 -8.86 -3.05 -4.37
CA GLN A 4 -9.56 -3.50 -3.17
C GLN A 4 -9.97 -2.29 -2.34
N LEU A 5 -11.12 -2.38 -1.69
CA LEU A 5 -11.57 -1.45 -0.67
C LEU A 5 -11.88 -2.25 0.58
N ILE A 6 -11.36 -1.79 1.72
CA ILE A 6 -11.52 -2.40 3.03
C ILE A 6 -12.02 -1.34 3.98
N LYS A 7 -13.11 -1.64 4.69
CA LYS A 7 -13.62 -0.82 5.76
C LYS A 7 -13.83 -1.69 6.99
N ALA A 8 -13.24 -1.29 8.10
CA ALA A 8 -13.39 -1.95 9.40
C ALA A 8 -14.04 -0.96 10.38
N SER A 9 -14.87 -1.48 11.28
CA SER A 9 -15.48 -0.69 12.35
C SER A 9 -15.21 -1.39 13.68
N ILE A 10 -14.84 -0.63 14.69
CA ILE A 10 -14.48 -1.14 16.02
C ILE A 10 -15.45 -0.52 17.02
N SER A 11 -16.19 -1.38 17.73
CA SER A 11 -17.12 -0.96 18.78
C SER A 11 -16.41 -0.80 20.13
N ASN A 12 -17.00 0.01 21.02
CA ASN A 12 -16.52 0.22 22.39
C ASN A 12 -15.11 0.84 22.51
N THR A 13 -14.67 1.58 21.49
CA THR A 13 -13.35 2.25 21.50
C THR A 13 -13.26 3.38 22.51
N GLU A 14 -14.39 4.01 22.88
CA GLU A 14 -14.44 5.03 23.93
C GLU A 14 -14.02 4.47 25.30
N ALA A 15 -14.67 3.41 25.77
CA ALA A 15 -14.34 2.78 27.05
C ALA A 15 -12.91 2.22 27.06
N TYR A 16 -12.46 1.67 25.93
CA TYR A 16 -11.10 1.18 25.76
C TYR A 16 -10.06 2.31 25.83
N ASN A 17 -10.29 3.43 25.14
CA ASN A 17 -9.39 4.58 25.14
C ASN A 17 -9.34 5.23 26.53
N MET A 18 -10.48 5.34 27.22
CA MET A 18 -10.54 5.81 28.61
C MET A 18 -9.75 4.91 29.57
N PHE A 19 -9.86 3.58 29.41
CA PHE A 19 -9.16 2.63 30.28
C PHE A 19 -7.65 2.56 30.00
N THR A 20 -7.24 2.64 28.73
CA THR A 20 -5.84 2.43 28.32
C THR A 20 -5.04 3.72 28.11
N GLY A 21 -5.71 4.87 28.04
CA GLY A 21 -5.11 6.14 27.67
C GLY A 21 -4.63 6.21 26.21
N LYS A 22 -5.04 5.26 25.36
CA LYS A 22 -4.71 5.21 23.93
C LYS A 22 -5.77 5.92 23.09
N ASP A 23 -5.49 6.10 21.81
CA ASP A 23 -6.28 6.88 20.86
C ASP A 23 -6.92 6.05 19.75
N LEU A 24 -7.35 4.80 20.02
CA LEU A 24 -7.87 3.89 19.01
C LEU A 24 -9.05 4.47 18.20
N GLY A 25 -8.93 4.45 16.87
CA GLY A 25 -10.00 4.80 15.93
C GLY A 25 -11.20 3.85 16.00
N SER A 26 -12.41 4.38 15.86
CA SER A 26 -13.67 3.63 15.81
C SER A 26 -14.00 3.09 14.41
N SER A 27 -13.32 3.58 13.38
CA SER A 27 -13.43 3.10 11.99
C SER A 27 -12.07 3.22 11.31
N MET A 28 -11.73 2.23 10.49
CA MET A 28 -10.57 2.25 9.61
C MET A 28 -11.06 2.06 8.17
N LEU A 29 -10.52 2.85 7.25
CA LEU A 29 -10.82 2.77 5.83
C LEU A 29 -9.53 2.68 5.05
N GLY A 30 -9.44 1.75 4.11
CA GLY A 30 -8.32 1.67 3.18
C GLY A 30 -8.78 1.20 1.81
N TYR A 31 -8.11 1.68 0.78
CA TYR A 31 -8.29 1.19 -0.58
C TYR A 31 -6.97 1.21 -1.33
N TYR A 32 -6.85 0.32 -2.30
CA TYR A 32 -5.75 0.34 -3.23
C TYR A 32 -6.18 0.00 -4.63
N GLY A 33 -5.45 0.52 -5.61
CA GLY A 33 -5.55 0.18 -7.01
C GLY A 33 -4.18 -0.15 -7.56
N GLU A 34 -4.08 -1.23 -8.32
CA GLU A 34 -2.85 -1.65 -8.99
C GLU A 34 -3.10 -1.87 -10.49
N ILE A 35 -2.23 -1.29 -11.29
CA ILE A 35 -2.12 -1.53 -12.73
C ILE A 35 -0.77 -2.16 -13.04
N SER A 36 -0.77 -3.13 -13.95
CA SER A 36 0.47 -3.80 -14.36
C SER A 36 0.35 -4.24 -15.81
N TYR A 37 1.46 -4.16 -16.54
CA TYR A 37 1.53 -4.44 -17.96
C TYR A 37 2.86 -5.06 -18.35
N ASP A 38 2.81 -6.09 -19.21
CA ASP A 38 3.99 -6.76 -19.75
C ASP A 38 4.49 -6.03 -20.99
N VAL A 39 5.54 -5.22 -20.83
CA VAL A 39 6.11 -4.43 -21.93
C VAL A 39 6.91 -5.27 -22.92
N LEU A 40 7.42 -6.43 -22.51
CA LEU A 40 8.23 -7.26 -23.40
C LEU A 40 7.36 -7.89 -24.51
N SER A 41 6.07 -8.12 -24.21
CA SER A 41 5.09 -8.61 -25.17
C SER A 41 4.90 -7.69 -26.39
N ILE A 42 5.22 -6.40 -26.28
CA ILE A 42 5.15 -5.43 -27.38
C ILE A 42 6.33 -5.62 -28.35
N PHE A 43 7.53 -5.90 -27.82
CA PHE A 43 8.76 -5.97 -28.62
C PHE A 43 9.08 -7.38 -29.11
N LYS A 44 8.78 -8.42 -28.31
CA LYS A 44 9.06 -9.82 -28.62
C LYS A 44 7.94 -10.72 -28.10
N LYS A 45 6.95 -10.99 -28.96
CA LYS A 45 5.80 -11.86 -28.63
C LYS A 45 6.17 -13.30 -28.28
N GLU A 46 7.31 -13.80 -28.75
CA GLU A 46 7.79 -15.17 -28.52
C GLU A 46 8.79 -15.29 -27.36
N ALA A 47 9.11 -14.19 -26.67
CA ALA A 47 10.02 -14.22 -25.55
C ALA A 47 9.41 -15.03 -24.38
N LYS A 48 10.20 -15.96 -23.82
CA LYS A 48 9.82 -16.71 -22.61
C LYS A 48 9.92 -15.87 -21.34
N GLU A 49 10.73 -14.82 -21.40
CA GLU A 49 10.93 -13.83 -20.35
C GLU A 49 9.76 -12.84 -20.34
N LYS A 50 9.50 -12.19 -19.20
CA LYS A 50 8.48 -11.15 -19.09
C LYS A 50 8.99 -9.96 -18.29
N ILE A 51 8.76 -8.76 -18.78
CA ILE A 51 9.06 -7.52 -18.03
C ILE A 51 7.73 -6.87 -17.72
N ILE A 52 7.30 -7.00 -16.47
CA ILE A 52 6.04 -6.45 -16.00
C ILE A 52 6.33 -5.14 -15.29
N LEU A 53 5.90 -4.03 -15.86
CA LEU A 53 5.83 -2.76 -15.15
C LEU A 53 4.56 -2.74 -14.32
N PHE A 54 4.62 -2.22 -13.11
CA PHE A 54 3.45 -2.05 -12.26
C PHE A 54 3.46 -0.72 -11.53
N GLY A 55 2.27 -0.19 -11.29
CA GLY A 55 2.01 0.98 -10.48
C GLY A 55 0.86 0.69 -9.54
N ARG A 56 1.02 1.05 -8.28
CA ARG A 56 0.05 0.84 -7.22
C ARG A 56 -0.14 2.12 -6.44
N TYR A 57 -1.39 2.48 -6.24
CA TYR A 57 -1.81 3.57 -5.37
C TYR A 57 -2.55 2.98 -4.19
N GLU A 58 -2.16 3.35 -2.98
CA GLU A 58 -2.70 2.90 -1.71
C GLU A 58 -3.08 4.11 -0.88
N TYR A 59 -4.28 4.09 -0.32
CA TYR A 59 -4.72 5.05 0.67
C TYR A 59 -5.30 4.31 1.86
N TYR A 60 -4.93 4.69 3.07
CA TYR A 60 -5.53 4.14 4.28
C TYR A 60 -5.55 5.16 5.41
N ASP A 61 -6.69 5.25 6.09
CA ASP A 61 -6.93 6.06 7.26
C ASP A 61 -7.37 5.16 8.41
N THR A 62 -6.48 5.00 9.39
CA THR A 62 -6.79 4.21 10.60
C THR A 62 -7.63 4.99 11.62
N HIS A 63 -7.72 6.31 11.48
CA HIS A 63 -8.59 7.21 12.25
C HIS A 63 -9.70 7.82 11.35
N ASP A 64 -10.21 7.03 10.39
CA ASP A 64 -11.33 7.44 9.52
C ASP A 64 -12.48 8.01 10.35
N LYS A 65 -12.82 7.30 11.44
CA LYS A 65 -13.63 7.83 12.54
C LYS A 65 -12.95 7.54 13.87
N VAL A 66 -13.14 8.44 14.83
CA VAL A 66 -12.68 8.31 16.21
C VAL A 66 -13.85 8.37 17.18
N ALA A 67 -13.68 7.81 18.38
CA ALA A 67 -14.68 7.92 19.44
C ALA A 67 -14.78 9.37 19.96
N LYS A 68 -15.90 9.70 20.59
CA LYS A 68 -16.11 11.01 21.22
C LYS A 68 -15.03 11.23 22.28
N GLY A 69 -14.41 12.42 22.28
CA GLY A 69 -13.32 12.76 23.20
C GLY A 69 -11.92 12.32 22.74
N THR A 70 -11.77 11.60 21.62
CA THR A 70 -10.47 11.32 21.00
C THR A 70 -10.23 12.29 19.85
N THR A 71 -9.06 12.93 19.79
CA THR A 71 -8.69 13.82 18.67
C THR A 71 -8.26 12.99 17.47
N LYS A 72 -8.86 13.24 16.30
CA LYS A 72 -8.43 12.59 15.04
C LYS A 72 -6.99 13.01 14.72
N ASN A 73 -6.17 12.04 14.33
CA ASN A 73 -4.78 12.27 13.92
C ASN A 73 -4.68 12.12 12.41
N ASP A 74 -4.55 13.24 11.70
CA ASP A 74 -4.49 13.25 10.24
C ASP A 74 -3.21 12.58 9.70
N SER A 75 -2.18 12.40 10.53
CA SER A 75 -0.95 11.66 10.16
C SER A 75 -1.20 10.16 9.96
N TYR A 76 -2.36 9.66 10.39
CA TYR A 76 -2.80 8.29 10.20
C TYR A 76 -3.62 8.07 8.92
N ALA A 77 -3.98 9.15 8.22
CA ALA A 77 -4.38 9.12 6.82
C ALA A 77 -3.13 9.14 5.97
N ARG A 78 -2.79 7.99 5.39
CA ARG A 78 -1.57 7.77 4.60
C ARG A 78 -1.91 7.50 3.14
N THR A 79 -1.05 8.00 2.28
CA THR A 79 -1.10 7.76 0.83
C THR A 79 0.25 7.22 0.41
N ASP A 80 0.26 5.97 -0.04
CA ASP A 80 1.46 5.31 -0.51
C ASP A 80 1.35 5.08 -2.02
N ILE A 81 2.37 5.49 -2.76
CA ILE A 81 2.44 5.28 -4.21
C ILE A 81 3.66 4.44 -4.52
N THR A 82 3.44 3.27 -5.08
CA THR A 82 4.48 2.31 -5.44
C THR A 82 4.55 2.16 -6.95
N PHE A 83 5.73 2.27 -7.53
CA PHE A 83 5.96 1.93 -8.93
C PHE A 83 7.15 1.00 -9.05
N GLY A 84 7.06 0.00 -9.91
CA GLY A 84 8.12 -1.00 -9.99
C GLY A 84 8.11 -1.82 -11.25
N ILE A 85 9.12 -2.67 -11.33
CA ILE A 85 9.41 -3.56 -12.43
C ILE A 85 9.58 -4.97 -11.86
N SER A 86 8.93 -5.94 -12.48
CA SER A 86 9.12 -7.36 -12.21
C SER A 86 9.64 -8.04 -13.48
N TYR A 87 10.89 -8.47 -13.46
CA TYR A 87 11.53 -9.21 -14.54
C TYR A 87 11.49 -10.70 -14.24
N LYS A 88 10.67 -11.44 -15.00
CA LYS A 88 10.62 -12.90 -14.96
C LYS A 88 11.60 -13.47 -15.97
N VAL A 89 12.66 -14.08 -15.47
CA VAL A 89 13.71 -14.71 -16.31
C VAL A 89 13.26 -16.08 -16.80
N SER A 90 12.56 -16.82 -15.94
CA SER A 90 12.05 -18.15 -16.25
C SER A 90 10.75 -18.41 -15.49
N ALA A 91 10.13 -19.56 -15.73
CA ALA A 91 8.95 -19.97 -15.00
C ALA A 91 9.17 -20.13 -13.49
N GLY A 92 10.43 -20.19 -13.01
CA GLY A 92 10.80 -20.40 -11.60
C GLY A 92 11.58 -19.26 -10.95
N ALA A 93 11.83 -18.14 -11.66
CA ALA A 93 12.63 -17.04 -11.12
C ALA A 93 12.12 -15.66 -11.55
N VAL A 94 12.02 -14.74 -10.59
CA VAL A 94 11.65 -13.33 -10.80
C VAL A 94 12.55 -12.40 -10.01
N PHE A 95 13.00 -11.33 -10.66
CA PHE A 95 13.61 -10.17 -10.03
C PHE A 95 12.56 -9.06 -9.93
N LYS A 96 12.51 -8.39 -8.79
CA LYS A 96 11.62 -7.26 -8.57
C LYS A 96 12.42 -6.08 -8.07
N ALA A 97 12.09 -4.91 -8.60
CA ALA A 97 12.59 -3.65 -8.12
C ALA A 97 11.41 -2.67 -8.06
N ASP A 98 11.20 -2.03 -6.93
CA ASP A 98 10.13 -1.06 -6.76
C ASP A 98 10.56 0.14 -5.93
N TYR A 99 9.89 1.25 -6.19
CA TYR A 99 10.08 2.53 -5.55
C TYR A 99 8.77 2.95 -4.91
N GLN A 100 8.82 3.26 -3.62
CA GLN A 100 7.67 3.63 -2.82
C GLN A 100 7.83 5.06 -2.31
N LEU A 101 6.78 5.84 -2.52
CA LEU A 101 6.56 7.17 -1.97
C LEU A 101 5.53 7.02 -0.85
N LEU A 102 5.96 7.19 0.40
CA LEU A 102 5.07 7.09 1.56
C LEU A 102 4.75 8.49 2.09
N ASP A 103 3.49 8.89 1.96
CA ASP A 103 3.00 10.20 2.36
C ASP A 103 1.88 10.07 3.41
N ASN A 104 1.62 11.14 4.15
CA ASN A 104 0.53 11.24 5.11
C ASN A 104 0.04 12.68 5.25
N ASN A 105 -1.19 12.84 5.72
CA ASN A 105 -1.84 14.15 5.85
C ASN A 105 -1.46 14.91 7.13
N GLY A 106 -0.42 14.50 7.85
CA GLY A 106 0.05 15.16 9.05
C GLY A 106 0.68 16.53 8.75
N LYS A 107 0.47 17.52 9.64
CA LYS A 107 1.19 18.80 9.55
C LYS A 107 2.70 18.54 9.71
N ASN A 108 3.51 19.07 8.78
CA ASN A 108 4.96 18.83 8.64
C ASN A 108 5.37 17.44 8.15
N ASN A 109 4.49 16.74 7.41
CA ASN A 109 4.91 15.48 6.82
C ASN A 109 6.02 15.67 5.77
N THR A 110 7.06 14.84 5.85
CA THR A 110 8.07 14.70 4.80
C THR A 110 7.87 13.34 4.17
N SER A 111 7.50 13.30 2.88
CA SER A 111 7.23 12.04 2.19
C SER A 111 8.48 11.16 2.24
N ALA A 112 8.37 9.99 2.86
CA ALA A 112 9.44 9.02 2.92
C ALA A 112 9.57 8.31 1.57
N LYS A 113 10.81 7.99 1.20
CA LYS A 113 11.14 7.37 -0.09
C LYS A 113 11.87 6.07 0.19
N GLN A 114 11.38 4.97 -0.38
CA GLN A 114 11.98 3.65 -0.21
C GLN A 114 12.23 2.99 -1.56
N ILE A 115 13.38 2.35 -1.69
CA ILE A 115 13.70 1.47 -2.83
C ILE A 115 13.72 0.05 -2.27
N ASN A 116 12.99 -0.85 -2.91
CA ASN A 116 13.01 -2.27 -2.61
C ASN A 116 13.54 -3.05 -3.79
N LEU A 117 14.38 -4.04 -3.49
CA LEU A 117 14.90 -5.01 -4.45
C LEU A 117 14.61 -6.40 -3.90
N GLY A 118 14.09 -7.29 -4.74
CA GLY A 118 13.69 -8.63 -4.33
C GLY A 118 13.97 -9.68 -5.39
N VAL A 119 14.21 -10.89 -4.95
CA VAL A 119 14.36 -12.08 -5.80
C VAL A 119 13.37 -13.12 -5.31
N GLY A 120 12.58 -13.68 -6.22
CA GLY A 120 11.71 -14.82 -5.98
C GLY A 120 12.19 -16.03 -6.77
N VAL A 121 12.36 -17.16 -6.09
CA VAL A 121 12.73 -18.45 -6.69
C VAL A 121 11.71 -19.49 -6.24
N TRP A 122 11.20 -20.30 -7.16
CA TRP A 122 10.33 -21.43 -6.86
C TRP A 122 10.60 -22.61 -7.81
N PHE A 123 10.33 -23.82 -7.34
CA PHE A 123 10.62 -25.10 -7.98
C PHE A 123 9.37 -25.94 -8.19
#